data_AF-A0A096BT26-F1
#
_entry.id   AF-A0A096BT26-F1
#
_cell.length_a   1.000
_cell.length_b   1.000
_cell.length_c   1.000
_cell.angle_alpha   90.00
_cell.angle_beta   90.00
_cell.angle_gamma   90.00
#
_symmetry.space_group_name_H-M   'P 1'
#
loop_
_entity.id
_entity.type
_entity.pdbx_description
1 polymer ?
#
loop_
_entity_poly.entity_id
_entity_poly.type
_entity_poly.pdbx_seq_one_letter_code
_entity_poly.pdbx_strand_id
1 'polypeptide(L)'
;MKIKYLLLVVTLIVPPFLFLSCSASDEAENRIEAAKIVESRSSEDLLNDLYLASDGNIESLSRILQVTPSSINRLRNGKTVATAKFEEKVKTVAIYYYQNDRRFSLVQSALDEEYGWYDSILNFPSHHPWIFWIVNIVLFLLLVIIKYIYMLYPFIAEMFIFLIAWIVSLICTPGPISDNFTNSINPTIEQIL
;
A
#
# COMPACT_ATOMS: atom_id res chain seq x y z
N MET A 1 -20.97 -33.77 35.62
CA MET A 1 -20.98 -33.68 34.14
C MET A 1 -20.33 -32.42 33.54
N LYS A 2 -19.80 -31.46 34.32
CA LYS A 2 -19.29 -30.18 33.76
C LYS A 2 -17.78 -30.15 33.41
N ILE A 3 -16.96 -31.00 34.03
CA ILE A 3 -15.48 -31.00 33.82
C ILE A 3 -15.05 -31.70 32.53
N LYS A 4 -15.79 -32.72 32.07
CA LYS A 4 -15.48 -33.44 30.82
C LYS A 4 -15.69 -32.58 29.56
N TYR A 5 -16.66 -31.65 29.59
CA TYR A 5 -16.90 -30.71 28.49
C TYR A 5 -15.84 -29.61 28.41
N LEU A 6 -15.30 -29.16 29.55
CA LEU A 6 -14.22 -28.16 29.57
C LEU A 6 -12.92 -28.73 28.97
N LEU A 7 -12.57 -29.98 29.30
CA LEU A 7 -11.40 -30.66 28.74
C LEU A 7 -11.52 -30.91 27.23
N LEU A 8 -12.73 -31.22 26.74
CA LEU A 8 -12.99 -31.48 25.33
C LEU A 8 -12.96 -30.21 24.46
N VAL A 9 -13.34 -29.06 25.05
CA VAL A 9 -13.22 -27.74 24.39
C VAL A 9 -11.77 -27.27 24.35
N VAL A 10 -10.99 -27.52 25.40
CA VAL A 10 -9.57 -27.12 25.47
C VAL A 10 -8.69 -27.95 24.51
N THR A 11 -9.00 -29.24 24.30
CA THR A 11 -8.27 -30.06 23.31
C THR A 11 -8.67 -29.78 21.85
N LEU A 12 -9.76 -29.03 21.61
CA LEU A 12 -10.19 -28.65 20.26
C LEU A 12 -9.59 -27.32 19.78
N ILE A 13 -8.92 -26.56 20.66
CA ILE A 13 -8.54 -25.15 20.41
C ILE A 13 -7.03 -24.96 20.11
N VAL A 14 -6.19 -26.00 20.10
CA VAL A 14 -4.75 -25.85 19.78
C VAL A 14 -4.18 -27.12 19.11
N PRO A 15 -3.50 -27.06 17.94
CA PRO A 15 -3.84 -26.39 16.67
C PRO A 15 -3.66 -27.35 15.45
N PRO A 16 -3.92 -26.93 14.20
CA PRO A 16 -3.05 -27.37 13.10
C PRO A 16 -2.43 -26.14 12.43
N PHE A 17 -1.69 -25.34 13.19
CA PHE A 17 -0.85 -24.26 12.65
C PHE A 17 0.49 -24.77 12.08
N LEU A 18 0.67 -26.09 11.92
CA LEU A 18 1.94 -26.69 11.51
C LEU A 18 2.12 -26.89 9.98
N PHE A 19 1.26 -26.31 9.13
CA PHE A 19 1.40 -26.44 7.67
C PHE A 19 1.64 -25.13 6.91
N LEU A 20 2.01 -24.03 7.59
CA LEU A 20 2.24 -22.74 6.92
C LEU A 20 3.64 -22.54 6.32
N SER A 21 4.52 -23.55 6.34
CA SER A 21 5.90 -23.39 5.84
C SER A 21 6.09 -24.06 4.47
N CYS A 22 5.49 -23.48 3.42
CA CYS A 22 5.80 -23.82 2.03
C CYS A 22 5.58 -22.65 1.04
N SER A 23 5.45 -21.39 1.49
CA SER A 23 5.35 -20.24 0.58
C SER A 23 6.70 -19.56 0.29
N ALA A 24 7.74 -19.88 1.06
CA ALA A 24 9.02 -19.19 0.96
C ALA A 24 9.82 -19.55 -0.30
N SER A 25 9.64 -20.75 -0.86
CA SER A 25 10.26 -21.15 -2.12
C SER A 25 9.71 -20.35 -3.30
N ASP A 26 8.39 -20.26 -3.37
CA ASP A 26 7.68 -19.68 -4.50
C ASP A 26 7.89 -18.16 -4.55
N GLU A 27 7.97 -17.52 -3.37
CA GLU A 27 8.28 -16.09 -3.27
C GLU A 27 9.74 -15.80 -3.69
N ALA A 28 10.69 -16.63 -3.30
CA ALA A 28 12.09 -16.47 -3.71
C ALA A 28 12.28 -16.66 -5.22
N GLU A 29 11.59 -17.65 -5.80
CA GLU A 29 11.63 -17.91 -7.25
C GLU A 29 11.04 -16.74 -8.04
N ASN A 30 9.86 -16.24 -7.64
CA ASN A 30 9.25 -15.07 -8.26
C ASN A 30 10.17 -13.83 -8.19
N ARG A 31 10.84 -13.61 -7.05
CA ARG A 31 11.81 -12.51 -6.91
C ARG A 31 12.97 -12.62 -7.90
N ILE A 32 13.49 -13.82 -8.13
CA ILE A 32 14.59 -14.09 -9.07
C ILE A 32 14.13 -13.90 -10.52
N GLU A 33 12.93 -14.39 -10.86
CA GLU A 33 12.36 -14.24 -12.20
C GLU A 33 12.11 -12.76 -12.54
N ALA A 34 11.49 -12.02 -11.62
CA ALA A 34 11.28 -10.58 -11.77
C ALA A 34 12.59 -9.81 -11.95
N ALA A 35 13.63 -10.13 -11.15
CA ALA A 35 14.95 -9.52 -11.29
C ALA A 35 15.57 -9.78 -12.67
N LYS A 36 15.50 -11.02 -13.16
CA LYS A 36 16.01 -11.40 -14.48
C LYS A 36 15.32 -10.63 -15.62
N ILE A 37 14.00 -10.48 -15.55
CA ILE A 37 13.23 -9.70 -16.54
C ILE A 37 13.71 -8.24 -16.53
N VAL A 38 13.80 -7.64 -15.34
CA VAL A 38 14.18 -6.23 -15.19
C VAL A 38 15.62 -5.97 -15.61
N GLU A 39 16.57 -6.82 -15.24
CA GLU A 39 17.98 -6.65 -15.59
C GLU A 39 18.23 -6.73 -17.11
N SER A 40 17.38 -7.47 -17.84
CA SER A 40 17.48 -7.58 -19.30
C SER A 40 17.02 -6.33 -20.06
N ARG A 41 16.37 -5.37 -19.38
CA ARG A 41 15.77 -4.18 -20.00
C ARG A 41 16.51 -2.90 -19.62
N SER A 42 16.40 -1.91 -20.51
CA SER A 42 16.97 -0.59 -20.25
C SER A 42 16.17 0.15 -19.17
N SER A 43 16.82 1.06 -18.44
CA SER A 43 16.11 1.87 -17.43
C SER A 43 15.05 2.79 -18.06
N GLU A 44 15.23 3.19 -19.32
CA GLU A 44 14.28 4.03 -20.05
C GLU A 44 13.00 3.25 -20.39
N ASP A 45 13.16 2.00 -20.88
CA ASP A 45 12.02 1.12 -21.16
C ASP A 45 11.22 0.81 -19.88
N LEU A 46 11.93 0.53 -18.77
CA LEU A 46 11.30 0.26 -17.48
C LEU A 46 10.57 1.49 -16.93
N LEU A 47 11.14 2.68 -17.11
CA LEU A 47 10.48 3.93 -16.74
C LEU A 47 9.20 4.15 -17.55
N ASN A 48 9.23 3.83 -18.85
CA ASN A 48 8.06 3.89 -19.72
C ASN A 48 7.00 2.85 -19.35
N ASP A 49 7.39 1.62 -19.02
CA ASP A 49 6.47 0.59 -18.52
C ASP A 49 5.75 1.06 -17.25
N LEU A 50 6.49 1.60 -16.28
CA LEU A 50 5.92 2.10 -15.02
C LEU A 50 5.00 3.32 -15.26
N TYR A 51 5.32 4.15 -16.26
CA TYR A 51 4.46 5.25 -16.68
C TYR A 51 3.14 4.78 -17.31
N LEU A 52 3.19 3.74 -18.14
CA LEU A 52 1.98 3.12 -18.68
C LEU A 52 1.17 2.43 -17.59
N ALA A 53 1.84 1.76 -16.64
CA ALA A 53 1.22 1.11 -15.51
C ALA A 53 0.54 2.10 -14.54
N SER A 54 0.97 3.37 -14.53
CA SER A 54 0.36 4.45 -13.76
C SER A 54 -0.77 5.17 -14.50
N ASP A 55 -1.27 4.61 -15.61
CA ASP A 55 -2.24 5.24 -16.52
C ASP A 55 -1.79 6.63 -17.01
N GLY A 56 -0.47 6.82 -17.12
CA GLY A 56 0.13 8.09 -17.51
C GLY A 56 0.15 9.15 -16.41
N ASN A 57 -0.14 8.81 -15.15
CA ASN A 57 -0.06 9.72 -14.02
C ASN A 57 1.41 9.93 -13.60
N ILE A 58 1.97 11.08 -13.99
CA ILE A 58 3.35 11.48 -13.67
C ILE A 58 3.51 11.73 -12.17
N GLU A 59 2.50 12.28 -11.49
CA GLU A 59 2.58 12.61 -10.07
C GLU A 59 2.69 11.34 -9.24
N SER A 60 1.82 10.36 -9.46
CA SER A 60 1.88 9.05 -8.80
C SER A 60 3.21 8.34 -9.07
N LEU A 61 3.69 8.35 -10.31
CA LEU A 61 4.99 7.77 -10.66
C LEU A 61 6.15 8.50 -9.94
N SER A 62 6.10 9.83 -9.88
CA SER A 62 7.10 10.65 -9.20
C SER A 62 7.14 10.40 -7.69
N ARG A 63 5.99 10.11 -7.07
CA ARG A 63 5.88 9.73 -5.65
C ARG A 63 6.53 8.39 -5.35
N ILE A 64 6.20 7.37 -6.12
CA ILE A 64 6.78 6.03 -5.98
C ILE A 64 8.30 6.07 -6.21
N LEU A 65 8.76 6.81 -7.22
CA LEU A 65 10.19 6.98 -7.50
C LEU A 65 10.85 8.04 -6.59
N GLN A 66 10.09 8.70 -5.70
CA GLN A 66 10.49 9.82 -4.84
C GLN A 66 11.40 10.82 -5.55
N VAL A 67 10.91 11.34 -6.69
CA VAL A 67 11.55 12.37 -7.49
C VAL A 67 10.51 13.40 -7.89
N THR A 68 10.95 14.50 -8.52
CA THR A 68 9.99 15.51 -8.95
C THR A 68 9.31 15.14 -10.28
N PRO A 69 8.02 15.49 -10.45
CA PRO A 69 7.29 15.30 -11.70
C PRO A 69 8.02 15.86 -12.92
N SER A 70 8.63 17.05 -12.79
CA SER A 70 9.38 17.69 -13.88
C SER A 70 10.59 16.86 -14.34
N SER A 71 11.30 16.21 -13.40
CA SER A 71 12.44 15.35 -13.73
C SER A 71 12.00 14.12 -14.51
N ILE A 72 10.93 13.45 -14.05
CA ILE A 72 10.34 12.30 -14.77
C ILE A 72 9.92 12.71 -16.19
N ASN A 73 9.27 13.86 -16.34
CA ASN A 73 8.81 14.33 -17.63
C ASN A 73 9.99 14.65 -18.57
N ARG A 74 11.11 15.19 -18.08
CA ARG A 74 12.30 15.43 -18.91
C ARG A 74 12.98 14.15 -19.36
N LEU A 75 13.19 13.22 -18.41
CA LEU A 75 13.80 11.92 -18.67
C LEU A 75 13.00 11.12 -19.71
N ARG A 76 11.68 11.02 -19.52
CA ARG A 76 10.80 10.28 -20.45
C ARG A 76 10.77 10.87 -21.86
N ASN A 77 10.90 12.19 -21.98
CA ASN A 77 10.92 12.88 -23.27
C ASN A 77 12.33 12.95 -23.89
N GLY A 78 13.33 12.28 -23.30
CA GLY A 78 14.71 12.28 -23.80
C GLY A 78 15.42 13.64 -23.72
N LYS A 79 14.96 14.56 -22.86
CA LYS A 79 15.58 15.89 -22.69
C LYS A 79 16.81 15.84 -21.78
N THR A 80 16.87 14.86 -20.91
CA THR A 80 17.93 14.61 -19.94
C THR A 80 18.20 13.11 -19.87
N VAL A 81 19.36 12.72 -19.31
CA VAL A 81 19.73 11.32 -19.08
C VAL A 81 19.68 11.02 -17.59
N ALA A 82 19.25 9.81 -17.24
CA ALA A 82 19.20 9.35 -15.86
C ALA A 82 20.61 9.22 -15.28
N THR A 83 20.78 9.57 -14.00
CA THR A 83 21.99 9.19 -13.27
C THR A 83 21.96 7.70 -12.95
N ALA A 84 23.12 7.05 -12.82
CA ALA A 84 23.19 5.62 -12.46
C ALA A 84 22.41 5.27 -11.18
N LYS A 85 22.41 6.18 -10.19
CA LYS A 85 21.64 6.03 -8.96
C LYS A 85 20.13 6.03 -9.21
N PHE A 86 19.65 6.87 -10.13
CA PHE A 86 18.25 6.88 -10.49
C PHE A 86 17.86 5.64 -11.30
N GLU A 87 18.72 5.17 -12.21
CA GLU A 87 18.49 3.92 -12.95
C GLU A 87 18.35 2.72 -12.02
N GLU A 88 19.19 2.62 -10.99
CA GLU A 88 19.08 1.58 -9.96
C GLU A 88 17.74 1.66 -9.21
N LYS A 89 17.28 2.88 -8.92
CA LYS A 89 15.98 3.11 -8.28
C LYS A 89 14.81 2.67 -9.18
N VAL A 90 14.85 3.02 -10.47
CA VAL A 90 13.84 2.57 -11.45
C VAL A 90 13.82 1.05 -11.53
N LYS A 91 14.98 0.40 -11.60
CA LYS A 91 15.09 -1.06 -11.59
C LYS A 91 14.50 -1.67 -10.31
N THR A 92 14.82 -1.10 -9.15
CA THR A 92 14.30 -1.58 -7.85
C THR A 92 12.77 -1.52 -7.81
N VAL A 93 12.18 -0.40 -8.22
CA VAL A 93 10.72 -0.24 -8.29
C VAL A 93 10.10 -1.17 -9.33
N ALA A 94 10.75 -1.33 -10.50
CA ALA A 94 10.29 -2.26 -11.52
C ALA A 94 10.33 -3.71 -11.02
N ILE A 95 11.37 -4.13 -10.30
CA ILE A 95 11.44 -5.48 -9.69
C ILE A 95 10.23 -5.69 -8.78
N TYR A 96 9.92 -4.71 -7.92
CA TYR A 96 8.76 -4.80 -7.03
C TYR A 96 7.44 -4.87 -7.82
N TYR A 97 7.32 -4.15 -8.93
CA TYR A 97 6.17 -4.20 -9.83
C TYR A 97 5.98 -5.60 -10.46
N TYR A 98 7.04 -6.20 -10.98
CA TYR A 98 6.98 -7.53 -11.58
C TYR A 98 6.73 -8.64 -10.54
N GLN A 99 7.26 -8.50 -9.32
CA GLN A 99 6.99 -9.42 -8.20
C GLN A 99 5.51 -9.44 -7.79
N ASN A 100 4.82 -8.29 -7.91
CA ASN A 100 3.42 -8.12 -7.53
C ASN A 100 2.47 -8.27 -8.73
N ASP A 101 2.74 -9.22 -9.62
CA ASP A 101 1.90 -9.53 -10.79
C ASP A 101 1.59 -8.33 -11.69
N ARG A 102 2.50 -7.36 -11.78
CA ARG A 102 2.33 -6.12 -12.56
C ARG A 102 1.14 -5.26 -12.11
N ARG A 103 0.80 -5.31 -10.82
CA ARG A 103 -0.26 -4.45 -10.23
C ARG A 103 0.34 -3.16 -9.68
N PHE A 104 0.15 -2.07 -10.42
CA PHE A 104 0.68 -0.77 -10.01
C PHE A 104 0.08 -0.28 -8.69
N SER A 105 -1.19 -0.57 -8.41
CA SER A 105 -1.84 -0.19 -7.16
C SER A 105 -1.14 -0.77 -5.91
N LEU A 106 -0.58 -1.98 -6.01
CA LEU A 106 0.18 -2.60 -4.91
C LEU A 106 1.56 -1.94 -4.72
N VAL A 107 2.19 -1.54 -5.83
CA VAL A 107 3.44 -0.76 -5.78
C VAL A 107 3.18 0.60 -5.17
N GLN A 108 2.08 1.24 -5.59
CA GLN A 108 1.68 2.55 -5.12
C GLN A 108 1.31 2.52 -3.64
N SER A 109 0.52 1.56 -3.17
CA SER A 109 0.17 1.46 -1.75
C SER A 109 1.37 1.18 -0.84
N ALA A 110 2.39 0.51 -1.35
CA ALA A 110 3.61 0.22 -0.60
C ALA A 110 4.64 1.37 -0.59
N LEU A 111 4.73 2.14 -1.67
CA LEU A 111 5.83 3.11 -1.87
C LEU A 111 5.38 4.58 -1.89
N ASP A 112 4.11 4.86 -2.17
CA ASP A 112 3.52 6.21 -2.07
C ASP A 112 2.79 6.32 -0.73
N GLU A 113 3.38 7.04 0.22
CA GLU A 113 2.82 7.23 1.56
C GLU A 113 1.42 7.85 1.53
N GLU A 114 1.15 8.76 0.58
CA GLU A 114 -0.16 9.43 0.46
C GLU A 114 -1.21 8.45 -0.05
N TYR A 115 -0.87 7.67 -1.07
CA TYR A 115 -1.79 6.65 -1.59
C TYR A 115 -1.96 5.48 -0.62
N GLY A 116 -0.90 5.01 0.02
CA GLY A 116 -0.97 3.97 1.05
C GLY A 116 -1.82 4.40 2.25
N TRP A 117 -1.73 5.67 2.67
CA TRP A 117 -2.60 6.25 3.68
C TRP A 117 -4.07 6.24 3.22
N TYR A 118 -4.33 6.75 2.01
CA TYR A 118 -5.67 6.76 1.43
C TYR A 118 -6.28 5.36 1.30
N ASP A 119 -5.52 4.41 0.75
CA ASP A 119 -5.93 3.02 0.56
C ASP A 119 -6.22 2.32 1.90
N SER A 120 -5.36 2.54 2.90
CA SER A 120 -5.54 2.02 4.26
C SER A 120 -6.83 2.52 4.91
N ILE A 121 -7.16 3.81 4.75
CA ILE A 121 -8.39 4.40 5.30
C ILE A 121 -9.62 3.94 4.52
N LEU A 122 -9.61 4.05 3.19
CA LEU A 122 -10.76 3.72 2.35
C LEU A 122 -11.14 2.24 2.49
N ASN A 123 -10.13 1.38 2.54
CA ASN A 123 -10.30 -0.06 2.58
C ASN A 123 -10.07 -0.63 3.99
N PHE A 124 -10.17 0.19 5.05
CA PHE A 124 -9.97 -0.26 6.43
C PHE A 124 -10.78 -1.52 6.82
N PRO A 125 -12.07 -1.65 6.46
CA PRO A 125 -12.84 -2.87 6.77
C PRO A 125 -12.30 -4.11 6.05
N SER A 126 -11.69 -3.93 4.88
CA SER A 126 -11.14 -5.00 4.05
C SER A 126 -9.71 -5.39 4.48
N HIS A 127 -8.88 -4.41 4.86
CA HIS A 127 -7.52 -4.61 5.34
C HIS A 127 -7.47 -5.12 6.79
N HIS A 128 -8.40 -4.69 7.63
CA HIS A 128 -8.49 -5.07 9.04
C HIS A 128 -9.87 -5.63 9.42
N PRO A 129 -10.33 -6.70 8.75
CA PRO A 129 -11.69 -7.23 8.92
C PRO A 129 -11.96 -7.64 10.36
N TRP A 130 -10.99 -8.26 11.03
CA TRP A 130 -11.13 -8.68 12.42
C TRP A 130 -11.33 -7.51 13.37
N ILE A 131 -10.55 -6.42 13.21
CA ILE A 131 -10.67 -5.22 14.06
C ILE A 131 -12.04 -4.58 13.82
N PHE A 132 -12.42 -4.42 12.55
CA PHE A 132 -13.72 -3.89 12.18
C PHE A 132 -14.87 -4.69 12.81
N TRP A 133 -14.89 -6.02 12.63
CA TRP A 133 -15.95 -6.88 13.15
C TRP A 133 -15.94 -7.00 14.67
N ILE A 134 -14.77 -7.05 15.33
CA ILE A 134 -14.68 -7.09 16.80
C ILE A 134 -15.28 -5.82 17.41
N VAL A 135 -14.93 -4.64 16.88
CA VAL A 135 -15.48 -3.37 17.36
C VAL A 135 -17.00 -3.35 17.21
N ASN A 136 -17.53 -3.75 16.05
CA ASN A 136 -18.96 -3.84 15.78
C ASN A 136 -19.68 -4.84 16.72
N ILE A 137 -19.09 -6.02 16.96
CA ILE A 137 -19.66 -7.04 17.86
C ILE A 137 -19.67 -6.56 19.31
N VAL A 138 -18.57 -5.96 19.79
CA VAL A 138 -18.49 -5.41 21.14
C VAL A 138 -19.53 -4.30 21.33
N LEU A 139 -19.68 -3.42 20.34
CA LEU A 139 -20.70 -2.37 20.35
C LEU A 139 -22.12 -2.96 20.38
N PHE A 140 -22.39 -3.99 19.56
CA PHE A 140 -23.66 -4.70 19.55
C PHE A 140 -23.96 -5.40 20.88
N LEU A 141 -22.96 -5.97 21.55
CA LEU A 141 -23.14 -6.58 22.87
C LEU A 141 -23.43 -5.54 23.95
N LEU A 142 -22.76 -4.38 23.93
CA LEU A 142 -23.06 -3.24 24.80
C LEU A 142 -24.50 -2.74 24.58
N LEU A 143 -24.96 -2.72 23.33
CA LEU A 143 -26.31 -2.36 22.94
C LEU A 143 -27.39 -3.27 23.53
N VAL A 144 -27.18 -4.58 23.49
CA VAL A 144 -28.15 -5.57 23.99
C VAL A 144 -28.28 -5.53 25.52
N ILE A 145 -27.22 -5.17 26.24
CA ILE A 145 -27.21 -5.05 27.71
C ILE A 145 -27.98 -3.79 28.16
N ILE A 146 -27.94 -2.70 27.37
CA ILE A 146 -28.64 -1.45 27.65
C ILE A 146 -30.07 -1.53 27.09
N LYS A 147 -31.02 -1.90 27.93
CA LYS A 147 -32.44 -2.17 27.61
C LYS A 147 -33.11 -1.06 26.77
N TYR A 148 -33.19 -1.27 25.46
CA TYR A 148 -34.20 -0.88 24.46
C TYR A 148 -34.70 0.58 24.26
N ILE A 149 -34.32 1.61 25.05
CA ILE A 149 -34.94 2.96 24.88
C ILE A 149 -34.05 3.99 24.17
N TYR A 150 -32.75 3.75 24.02
CA TYR A 150 -31.82 4.68 23.37
C TYR A 150 -31.10 4.07 22.16
N MET A 151 -31.71 3.10 21.48
CA MET A 151 -31.09 2.29 20.42
C MET A 151 -30.45 3.12 19.29
N LEU A 152 -30.94 4.34 19.03
CA LEU A 152 -30.40 5.23 17.98
C LEU A 152 -29.10 5.95 18.37
N TYR A 153 -28.94 6.38 19.63
CA TYR A 153 -27.77 7.13 20.12
C TYR A 153 -26.41 6.45 19.92
N PRO A 154 -26.25 5.14 20.19
CA PRO A 154 -24.99 4.42 20.01
C PRO A 154 -24.64 4.24 18.53
N PHE A 155 -25.61 4.04 17.63
CA PHE A 155 -25.36 4.10 16.18
C PHE A 155 -24.97 5.51 15.72
N ILE A 156 -25.63 6.54 16.24
CA ILE A 156 -25.24 7.93 15.97
C ILE A 156 -23.83 8.22 16.51
N ALA A 157 -23.51 7.76 17.72
CA ALA A 157 -22.19 7.95 18.33
C ALA A 157 -21.10 7.22 17.55
N GLU A 158 -21.37 6.00 17.06
CA GLU A 158 -20.48 5.26 16.16
C GLU A 158 -20.25 6.02 14.86
N MET A 159 -21.32 6.48 14.19
CA MET A 159 -21.19 7.31 13.00
C MET A 159 -20.40 8.60 13.28
N PHE A 160 -20.55 9.19 14.47
CA PHE A 160 -19.81 10.38 14.88
C PHE A 160 -18.33 10.09 15.13
N ILE A 161 -17.99 8.94 15.74
CA ILE A 161 -16.61 8.49 15.93
C ILE A 161 -15.96 8.22 14.58
N PHE A 162 -16.65 7.53 13.65
CA PHE A 162 -16.15 7.33 12.30
C PHE A 162 -16.00 8.64 11.53
N LEU A 163 -16.93 9.59 11.71
CA LEU A 163 -16.83 10.92 11.10
C LEU A 163 -15.62 11.70 11.63
N ILE A 164 -15.40 11.69 12.96
CA ILE A 164 -14.22 12.34 13.56
C ILE A 164 -12.94 11.66 13.08
N ALA A 165 -12.89 10.34 13.09
CA ALA A 165 -11.75 9.58 12.58
C ALA A 165 -11.47 9.94 11.11
N TRP A 166 -12.51 10.03 10.27
CA TRP A 166 -12.41 10.43 8.88
C TRP A 166 -11.90 11.88 8.73
N ILE A 167 -12.40 12.83 9.52
CA ILE A 167 -11.92 14.22 9.50
C ILE A 167 -10.45 14.30 9.94
N VAL A 168 -10.06 13.60 11.01
CA VAL A 168 -8.67 13.54 11.47
C VAL A 168 -7.78 12.92 10.39
N SER A 169 -8.26 11.86 9.74
CA SER A 169 -7.58 11.23 8.61
C SER A 169 -7.35 12.17 7.42
N LEU A 170 -8.29 13.08 7.13
CA LEU A 170 -8.14 14.12 6.11
C LEU A 170 -7.14 15.22 6.50
N ILE A 171 -7.01 15.53 7.79
CA ILE A 171 -6.05 16.53 8.27
C ILE A 171 -4.63 15.96 8.33
N CYS A 172 -4.50 14.67 8.66
CA CYS A 172 -3.23 13.96 8.76
C CYS A 172 -2.72 13.39 7.44
N THR A 173 -3.33 13.74 6.29
CA THR A 173 -2.86 13.27 4.98
C THR A 173 -1.42 13.74 4.74
N PRO A 174 -0.55 12.89 4.17
CA PRO A 174 0.78 13.30 3.73
C PRO A 174 0.71 14.53 2.81
N GLY A 175 1.69 15.42 2.94
CA GLY A 175 1.75 16.65 2.16
C GLY A 175 2.11 16.37 0.69
N PRO A 176 1.71 17.27 -0.23
CA PRO A 176 2.01 17.11 -1.65
C PRO A 176 3.52 17.15 -1.92
N ILE A 177 3.97 16.42 -2.94
CA ILE A 177 5.36 16.52 -3.42
C ILE A 177 5.63 17.93 -3.91
N SER A 178 6.66 18.56 -3.35
CA SER A 178 7.17 19.84 -3.85
C SER A 178 8.06 19.63 -5.08
N ASP A 179 7.71 20.29 -6.19
CA ASP A 179 8.54 20.30 -7.40
C ASP A 179 9.39 21.57 -7.45
N ASN A 180 10.56 21.50 -6.82
CA ASN A 180 11.53 22.60 -6.82
C ASN A 180 12.40 22.65 -8.10
N PHE A 181 12.24 21.70 -9.02
CA PHE A 181 13.08 21.52 -10.22
C PHE A 181 12.28 21.71 -11.51
N THR A 182 11.29 22.58 -11.49
CA THR A 182 10.50 22.96 -12.67
C THR A 182 11.37 23.63 -13.74
N ASN A 183 12.20 24.59 -13.32
CA ASN A 183 13.07 25.38 -14.20
C ASN A 183 14.56 25.01 -14.11
N SER A 184 14.90 23.99 -13.33
CA SER A 184 16.28 23.56 -13.09
C SER A 184 16.39 22.04 -13.17
N ILE A 185 17.62 21.57 -13.39
CA ILE A 185 17.92 20.14 -13.45
C ILE A 185 18.20 19.65 -12.04
N ASN A 186 17.68 18.47 -11.71
CA ASN A 186 18.03 17.81 -10.45
C ASN A 186 19.28 16.93 -10.66
N PRO A 187 20.49 17.38 -10.26
CA PRO A 187 21.72 16.66 -10.54
C PRO A 187 21.83 15.30 -9.83
N THR A 188 20.97 15.05 -8.84
CA THR A 188 20.93 13.75 -8.16
C THR A 188 20.18 12.68 -8.97
N ILE A 189 19.31 13.11 -9.89
CA ILE A 189 18.37 12.25 -10.63
C ILE A 189 18.68 12.23 -12.12
N GLU A 190 19.04 13.38 -12.67
CA GLU A 190 19.21 13.59 -14.11
C GLU A 190 20.41 14.48 -14.43
N GLN A 191 20.97 14.29 -15.61
CA GLN A 191 22.10 15.03 -16.16
C GLN A 191 21.83 15.46 -17.61
N ILE A 192 22.52 16.51 -18.05
CA ILE A 192 22.46 16.96 -19.45
C ILE A 192 23.21 15.93 -20.32
N LEU A 193 22.68 15.68 -21.52
CA LEU A 193 23.31 14.89 -22.58
C LEU A 193 24.69 15.45 -22.98
#